data_AF-A0A2V6JEQ0-F1
#
_entry.id   AF-A0A2V6JEQ0-F1
#
_cell.length_a   1.000
_cell.length_b   1.000
_cell.length_c   1.000
_cell.angle_alpha   90.00
_cell.angle_beta   90.00
_cell.angle_gamma   90.00
#
_symmetry.space_group_name_H-M   'P 1'
#
loop_
_entity.id
_entity.type
_entity.pdbx_description
1 polymer ?
#
loop_
_entity_poly.entity_id
_entity_poly.type
_entity_poly.pdbx_seq_one_letter_code
_entity_poly.pdbx_strand_id
1 'polypeptide(L)'
;EFHTVFVIWLTDGMFPSSRSLDTREALEEERRLFYVAITRARDELYLTYPQRRLSGGYGDVFQRPSRFLQEIPNALLEDWQVKRG
;
A
#
# COMPACT_ATOMS: atom_id res chain seq x y z
N GLU A 1 -14.02 6.74 12.63
CA GLU A 1 -12.61 7.19 12.58
C GLU A 1 -11.84 6.46 13.66
N PHE A 2 -10.52 6.35 13.53
CA PHE A 2 -9.64 5.67 14.47
C PHE A 2 -8.44 6.55 14.81
N HIS A 3 -7.93 6.45 16.03
CA HIS A 3 -6.73 7.20 16.46
C HIS A 3 -5.54 6.90 15.53
N THR A 4 -5.29 5.59 15.30
CA THR A 4 -4.21 5.10 14.45
C THR A 4 -4.75 4.15 13.40
N VAL A 5 -4.30 4.28 12.16
CA VAL A 5 -4.63 3.36 11.05
C VAL A 5 -3.37 2.79 10.43
N PHE A 6 -3.37 1.47 10.22
CA PHE A 6 -2.34 0.77 9.47
C PHE A 6 -2.93 0.31 8.14
N VAL A 7 -2.38 0.80 7.04
CA VAL A 7 -2.67 0.30 5.71
C VAL A 7 -1.55 -0.67 5.35
N ILE A 8 -1.91 -1.93 5.19
CA ILE A 8 -0.98 -3.04 4.95
C ILE A 8 -1.05 -3.49 3.50
N TRP A 9 -0.02 -4.20 3.04
CA TRP A 9 0.04 -4.78 1.70
C TRP A 9 -0.11 -3.75 0.56
N LEU A 10 0.46 -2.55 0.76
CA LEU A 10 0.57 -1.54 -0.28
C LEU A 10 1.62 -1.94 -1.33
N THR A 11 1.31 -2.99 -2.08
CA THR A 11 2.12 -3.51 -3.17
C THR A 11 1.29 -3.63 -4.43
N ASP A 12 1.86 -3.25 -5.57
CA ASP A 12 1.20 -3.44 -6.87
C ASP A 12 0.85 -4.92 -7.09
N GLY A 13 -0.42 -5.19 -7.39
CA GLY A 13 -0.98 -6.53 -7.52
C GLY A 13 -1.75 -7.03 -6.28
N MET A 14 -1.52 -6.41 -5.11
CA MET A 14 -2.32 -6.62 -3.91
C MET A 14 -3.22 -5.41 -3.64
N PHE A 15 -2.62 -4.23 -3.56
CA PHE A 15 -3.34 -2.97 -3.40
C PHE A 15 -2.58 -1.83 -4.12
N PRO A 16 -3.00 -1.46 -5.34
CA PRO A 16 -4.18 -1.94 -6.07
C PRO A 16 -4.09 -3.42 -6.47
N SER A 17 -5.22 -4.12 -6.44
CA SER A 17 -5.27 -5.55 -6.81
C SER A 17 -4.95 -5.77 -8.28
N SER A 18 -4.36 -6.91 -8.66
CA SER A 18 -3.97 -7.17 -10.07
C SER A 18 -5.13 -6.99 -11.06
N ARG A 19 -6.36 -7.33 -10.67
CA ARG A 19 -7.56 -7.16 -11.51
C ARG A 19 -7.92 -5.70 -11.74
N SER A 20 -7.69 -4.85 -10.75
CA SER A 20 -7.98 -3.41 -10.86
C SER A 20 -7.00 -2.67 -11.77
N LEU A 21 -5.85 -3.28 -12.07
CA LEU A 21 -4.84 -2.71 -12.94
C LEU A 21 -5.24 -2.74 -14.42
N ASP A 22 -6.20 -3.57 -14.79
CA ASP A 22 -6.60 -3.81 -16.18
C ASP A 22 -7.41 -2.65 -16.76
N THR A 23 -8.16 -1.92 -15.93
CA THR A 23 -9.00 -0.80 -16.38
C THR A 23 -8.80 0.44 -15.53
N ARG A 24 -8.87 1.62 -16.17
CA ARG A 24 -8.76 2.90 -15.45
C ARG A 24 -9.85 3.06 -14.40
N GLU A 25 -11.07 2.63 -14.70
CA GLU A 25 -12.22 2.75 -13.80
C GLU A 25 -12.05 1.92 -12.51
N ALA A 26 -11.54 0.69 -12.63
CA ALA A 26 -11.29 -0.16 -11.47
C ALA A 26 -10.13 0.37 -10.63
N LEU A 27 -9.09 0.90 -11.28
CA LEU A 27 -7.99 1.55 -10.58
C LEU A 27 -8.46 2.79 -9.80
N GLU A 28 -9.34 3.61 -10.39
CA GLU A 28 -9.93 4.77 -9.73
C GLU A 28 -10.81 4.38 -8.54
N GLU A 29 -11.44 3.20 -8.56
CA GLU A 29 -12.16 2.69 -7.39
C GLU A 29 -11.21 2.29 -6.26
N GLU A 30 -10.12 1.58 -6.54
CA GLU A 30 -9.09 1.26 -5.54
C GLU A 30 -8.42 2.52 -4.99
N ARG A 31 -8.24 3.55 -5.83
CA ARG A 31 -7.80 4.89 -5.40
C ARG A 31 -8.77 5.52 -4.42
N ARG A 32 -10.08 5.42 -4.67
CA ARG A 32 -11.11 5.88 -3.72
C ARG A 32 -11.04 5.10 -2.41
N LEU A 33 -10.85 3.79 -2.45
CA LEU A 33 -10.65 2.97 -1.26
C LEU A 33 -9.41 3.40 -0.47
N PHE A 34 -8.31 3.71 -1.16
CA PHE A 34 -7.09 4.23 -0.54
C PHE A 34 -7.32 5.57 0.16
N TYR A 35 -8.00 6.50 -0.51
CA TYR A 35 -8.40 7.78 0.07
C TYR A 35 -9.27 7.61 1.32
N VAL A 36 -10.24 6.69 1.27
CA VAL A 36 -11.06 6.37 2.45
C VAL A 36 -10.18 5.83 3.58
N ALA A 37 -9.26 4.91 3.29
CA ALA A 37 -8.36 4.36 4.31
C ALA A 37 -7.51 5.44 5.00
N ILE A 38 -6.93 6.36 4.21
CA ILE A 38 -6.15 7.51 4.72
C ILE A 38 -7.01 8.39 5.62
N THR A 39 -8.21 8.75 5.18
CA THR A 39 -9.11 9.66 5.91
C THR A 39 -9.76 9.03 7.15
N ARG A 40 -9.57 7.72 7.40
CA ARG A 40 -9.97 7.09 8.67
C ARG A 40 -8.98 7.36 9.80
N ALA A 41 -7.74 7.73 9.50
CA ALA A 41 -6.73 8.06 10.49
C ALA A 41 -6.99 9.45 11.07
N ARG A 42 -7.00 9.55 12.40
CA ARG A 42 -7.15 10.83 13.10
C ARG A 42 -5.79 11.46 13.40
N ASP A 43 -4.91 10.69 14.03
CA ASP A 43 -3.64 11.18 14.56
C ASP A 43 -2.46 10.52 13.83
N GLU A 44 -2.51 9.20 13.63
CA GLU A 44 -1.38 8.42 13.12
C GLU A 44 -1.78 7.53 11.93
N LEU A 45 -1.01 7.60 10.84
CA LEU A 45 -1.20 6.78 9.64
C LEU A 45 0.10 6.05 9.27
N TYR A 46 0.04 4.72 9.27
CA TYR A 46 1.16 3.87 8.86
C TYR A 46 0.86 3.17 7.56
N LEU A 47 1.69 3.44 6.55
CA LEU A 47 1.59 2.85 5.22
C LEU A 47 2.69 1.80 5.07
N THR A 48 2.32 0.53 4.92
CA THR A 48 3.28 -0.58 4.98
C THR A 48 3.18 -1.52 3.79
N TYR A 49 4.34 -1.95 3.32
CA TYR A 49 4.47 -2.95 2.26
C TYR A 49 5.68 -3.85 2.52
N PRO A 50 5.56 -5.16 2.31
CA PRO A 50 6.72 -6.04 2.40
C PRO A 50 7.61 -5.87 1.18
N GLN A 51 8.93 -5.82 1.36
CA GLN A 51 9.87 -5.86 0.23
C GLN A 51 9.84 -7.21 -0.51
N ARG A 52 9.45 -8.27 0.21
CA ARG A 52 9.58 -9.65 -0.21
C ARG A 52 8.39 -10.46 0.30
N ARG A 53 7.82 -11.28 -0.58
CA ARG A 53 6.69 -12.18 -0.26
C ARG A 53 7.01 -13.58 -0.74
N LEU A 54 6.80 -14.55 0.16
CA LEU A 54 6.79 -15.96 -0.21
C LEU A 54 5.55 -16.25 -1.08
N SER A 55 5.80 -16.65 -2.32
CA SER A 55 4.74 -17.10 -3.22
C SER A 55 4.82 -18.62 -3.35
N GLY A 56 3.71 -19.32 -3.08
CA GLY A 56 3.64 -20.77 -3.18
C GLY A 56 4.00 -21.23 -4.59
N GLY A 57 5.16 -21.89 -4.72
CA GLY A 57 5.68 -22.42 -6.00
C GLY A 57 6.80 -21.61 -6.64
N TYR A 58 6.99 -20.33 -6.30
CA TYR A 58 8.01 -19.46 -6.92
C TYR A 58 9.10 -18.97 -5.95
N GLY A 59 9.01 -19.32 -4.67
CA GLY A 59 9.97 -18.89 -3.66
C GLY A 59 9.78 -17.44 -3.24
N ASP A 60 10.87 -16.77 -2.92
CA ASP A 60 10.89 -15.37 -2.46
C ASP A 60 10.75 -14.40 -3.65
N VAL A 61 9.64 -13.66 -3.71
CA VAL A 61 9.34 -12.74 -4.81
C VAL A 61 9.40 -11.29 -4.29
N PHE A 62 10.26 -10.49 -4.93
CA PHE A 62 10.31 -9.05 -4.69
C PHE A 62 8.99 -8.39 -5.03
N GLN A 63 8.47 -7.61 -4.10
CA GLN A 63 7.24 -6.86 -4.30
C GLN A 63 7.58 -5.45 -4.78
N ARG A 64 6.73 -4.91 -5.65
CA ARG A 64 6.79 -3.50 -6.03
C ARG A 64 5.90 -2.71 -5.08
N PRO A 65 6.35 -1.55 -4.55
CA PRO A 65 5.49 -0.67 -3.77
C PRO A 65 4.25 -0.28 -4.57
N SER A 66 3.13 -0.07 -3.89
CA SER A 66 1.91 0.42 -4.51
C SER A 66 2.16 1.74 -5.20
N ARG A 67 1.64 1.88 -6.43
CA ARG A 67 1.65 3.16 -7.14
C ARG A 67 1.01 4.31 -6.37
N PHE A 68 0.06 4.03 -5.47
CA PHE A 68 -0.58 5.06 -4.65
C PHE A 68 0.39 5.74 -3.68
N LEU A 69 1.49 5.08 -3.30
CA LEU A 69 2.54 5.69 -2.48
C LEU A 69 3.30 6.79 -3.23
N GLN A 70 3.45 6.66 -4.56
CA GLN A 70 4.16 7.63 -5.40
C GLN A 70 3.35 8.92 -5.62
N GLU A 71 2.06 8.88 -5.33
CA GLU A 71 1.15 9.99 -5.49
C GLU A 71 1.10 10.89 -4.24
N ILE A 72 1.64 10.40 -3.11
CA ILE A 72 1.78 11.17 -1.89
C ILE A 72 3.06 12.00 -1.99
N PRO A 73 3.02 13.32 -1.71
CA PRO A 73 4.22 14.14 -1.66
C PRO A 73 5.22 13.59 -0.65
N ASN A 74 6.48 13.37 -1.07
CA ASN A 74 7.54 12.84 -0.21
C ASN A 74 7.77 13.67 1.06
N ALA A 75 7.48 14.96 1.04
CA ALA A 75 7.59 15.84 2.22
C ALA A 75 6.62 15.47 3.36
N LEU A 76 5.58 14.69 3.07
CA LEU A 76 4.60 14.20 4.04
C LEU A 76 4.88 12.77 4.50
N LEU A 77 5.89 12.11 3.93
CA LEU A 77 6.24 10.73 4.22
C LEU A 77 7.48 10.67 5.09
N GLU A 78 7.46 9.76 6.06
CA GLU A 78 8.64 9.37 6.81
C GLU A 78 8.97 7.91 6.47
N ASP A 79 10.12 7.67 5.84
CA ASP A 79 10.50 6.34 5.38
C ASP A 79 11.11 5.50 6.52
N TRP A 80 10.45 4.39 6.84
CA TRP A 80 10.90 3.45 7.85
C TRP A 80 11.26 2.10 7.23
N GLN A 81 12.52 1.68 7.37
CA GLN A 81 12.97 0.33 7.01
C GLN A 81 13.06 -0.56 8.25
N VAL A 82 12.04 -1.37 8.47
CA VAL A 82 12.02 -2.35 9.56
C VAL A 82 12.95 -3.51 9.19
N LYS A 83 14.13 -3.56 9.80
CA LYS A 83 15.07 -4.69 9.68
C LYS A 83 14.67 -5.77 10.69
N ARG A 84 14.71 -7.04 10.27
CA ARG A 84 14.74 -8.16 11.24
C ARG A 84 16.10 -8.12 11.94
N GLY A 85 16.08 -8.00 13.26
CA GLY A 85 17.26 -8.20 14.12
C GLY A 85 17.76 -9.63 14.09
#